data_AF-A0A7I7WUT9-F1
#
_entry.id   AF-A0A7I7WUT9-F1
#
_cell.length_a   1.000
_cell.length_b   1.000
_cell.length_c   1.000
_cell.angle_alpha   90.00
_cell.angle_beta   90.00
_cell.angle_gamma   90.00
#
_symmetry.space_group_name_H-M   'P 1'
#
loop_
_entity.id
_entity.type
_entity.pdbx_description
1 polymer ?
#
loop_
_entity_poly.entity_id
_entity_poly.type
_entity_poly.pdbx_seq_one_letter_code
_entity_poly.pdbx_strand_id
1 'polypeptide(L)'
;MPFVSDIAGPQEPVQAPAPLVAGSFRRTSTIDTHPAQFGDSDVDLRARDVVARDAVEVLGETRIRAHLSQGVIESIESAPRDGRLDRLLGSRVGPGFRSAVGKLLPGEAQRASRLHLLLDDWVGAALVSGYAVQHAAIVLGVEEKLPAGTADRMAGICAGFAPEASLIDYAKRYDVIPSVHGPVAPPLDGLHPVDALRAHGMRRFRRLDLVPAEGDSAGFQAHFRDSHLDGEGVETIVHEYTVAGTVDTSTRTITSVTADVRVLPWQECPGAIGSAHRVRGMALSELRERIRGEFVGTTTCTHLNDTLRSIADLDALLNLRAGL
;
A
#
# COMPACT_ATOMS: atom_id res chain seq x y z
N MET A 1 -4.62 -27.55 -9.01
CA MET A 1 -3.51 -26.60 -8.93
C MET A 1 -4.04 -25.35 -8.26
N PRO A 2 -3.33 -24.79 -7.26
CA PRO A 2 -3.83 -23.67 -6.47
C PRO A 2 -3.86 -22.33 -7.20
N PHE A 3 -3.36 -22.25 -8.44
CA PHE A 3 -3.68 -21.14 -9.34
C PHE A 3 -5.11 -21.26 -9.87
N VAL A 4 -5.93 -20.24 -9.62
CA VAL A 4 -7.34 -20.18 -9.97
C VAL A 4 -7.63 -18.96 -10.85
N SER A 5 -8.64 -19.08 -11.70
CA SER A 5 -9.10 -17.99 -12.58
C SER A 5 -10.62 -17.78 -12.53
N ASP A 6 -11.37 -18.77 -12.05
CA ASP A 6 -12.83 -18.80 -11.95
C ASP A 6 -13.37 -17.95 -10.79
N ILE A 7 -12.52 -17.60 -9.82
CA ILE A 7 -12.88 -16.76 -8.66
C ILE A 7 -12.08 -15.44 -8.61
N ALA A 8 -11.39 -15.12 -9.71
CA ALA A 8 -10.55 -13.93 -9.80
C ALA A 8 -11.38 -12.64 -9.73
N GLY A 9 -10.84 -11.63 -9.06
CA GLY A 9 -11.39 -10.27 -9.10
C GLY A 9 -11.10 -9.57 -10.43
N PRO A 10 -11.46 -8.28 -10.55
CA PRO A 10 -11.13 -7.47 -11.73
C PRO A 10 -9.64 -7.52 -12.07
N GLN A 11 -9.31 -7.50 -13.36
CA GLN A 11 -7.95 -7.64 -13.91
C GLN A 11 -7.63 -6.53 -14.93
N GLU A 12 -8.08 -5.30 -14.66
CA GLU A 12 -7.97 -4.17 -15.57
C GLU A 12 -6.97 -3.14 -15.03
N PRO A 13 -5.68 -3.25 -15.38
CA PRO A 13 -4.70 -2.37 -14.78
C PRO A 13 -4.80 -0.94 -15.30
N VAL A 14 -4.29 0.02 -14.53
CA VAL A 14 -4.09 1.39 -15.00
C VAL A 14 -3.00 1.39 -16.06
N GLN A 15 -3.35 1.77 -17.30
CA GLN A 15 -2.44 1.75 -18.45
C GLN A 15 -1.49 2.95 -18.48
N ALA A 16 -2.00 4.14 -18.15
CA ALA A 16 -1.22 5.37 -18.14
C ALA A 16 -1.59 6.20 -16.90
N PRO A 17 -0.61 6.65 -16.10
CA PRO A 17 -0.88 7.56 -15.00
C PRO A 17 -1.29 8.94 -15.54
N ALA A 18 -2.14 9.64 -14.78
CA ALA A 18 -2.48 11.02 -15.12
C ALA A 18 -1.21 11.90 -15.14
N PRO A 19 -1.02 12.75 -16.17
CA PRO A 19 0.08 13.70 -16.22
C PRO A 19 0.08 14.61 -15.00
N LEU A 20 1.26 14.94 -14.49
CA LEU A 20 1.38 15.92 -13.42
C LEU A 20 1.18 17.33 -14.03
N VAL A 21 0.10 18.01 -13.65
CA VAL A 21 -0.21 19.35 -14.16
C VAL A 21 0.54 20.44 -13.38
N ALA A 22 0.89 21.54 -14.04
CA ALA A 22 1.60 22.66 -13.41
C ALA A 22 0.88 23.16 -12.15
N GLY A 23 1.67 23.47 -11.11
CA GLY A 23 1.20 23.83 -9.77
C GLY A 23 0.76 22.66 -8.89
N SER A 24 0.76 21.42 -9.40
CA SER A 24 0.42 20.24 -8.59
C SER A 24 1.59 19.82 -7.71
N PHE A 25 1.25 19.32 -6.53
CA PHE A 25 2.18 18.64 -5.63
C PHE A 25 1.97 17.14 -5.75
N ARG A 26 3.04 16.37 -5.70
CA ARG A 26 2.99 14.91 -5.77
C ARG A 26 3.85 14.32 -4.68
N ARG A 27 3.26 13.42 -3.89
CA ARG A 27 3.98 12.46 -3.07
C ARG A 27 3.98 11.11 -3.75
N THR A 28 5.14 10.48 -3.84
CA THR A 28 5.28 9.09 -4.28
C THR A 28 5.96 8.27 -3.21
N SER A 29 5.61 6.99 -3.10
CA SER A 29 6.40 6.01 -2.33
C SER A 29 6.50 4.66 -3.02
N THR A 30 7.62 3.99 -2.82
CA THR A 30 7.75 2.55 -3.06
C THR A 30 8.28 1.82 -1.85
N ILE A 31 7.88 0.55 -1.73
CA ILE A 31 8.46 -0.41 -0.81
C ILE A 31 8.73 -1.68 -1.62
N ASP A 32 10.01 -1.92 -1.89
CA ASP A 32 10.47 -3.11 -2.60
C ASP A 32 10.97 -4.10 -1.57
N THR A 33 10.37 -5.30 -1.55
CA THR A 33 10.79 -6.42 -0.69
C THR A 33 11.41 -7.49 -1.57
N HIS A 34 12.67 -7.81 -1.33
CA HIS A 34 13.41 -8.82 -2.07
C HIS A 34 13.72 -10.01 -1.17
N PRO A 35 13.50 -11.25 -1.61
CA PRO A 35 13.97 -12.42 -0.87
C PRO A 35 15.50 -12.43 -0.86
N ALA A 36 16.08 -12.73 0.31
CA ALA A 36 17.53 -12.83 0.49
C ALA A 36 17.96 -14.28 0.77
N GLN A 37 17.45 -14.85 1.86
CA GLN A 37 17.60 -16.25 2.26
C GLN A 37 16.24 -16.78 2.74
N PHE A 38 16.17 -18.05 3.17
CA PHE A 38 14.90 -18.64 3.60
C PHE A 38 14.29 -17.87 4.78
N GLY A 39 13.19 -17.17 4.51
CA GLY A 39 12.47 -16.31 5.46
C GLY A 39 13.14 -14.97 5.77
N ASP A 40 14.25 -14.65 5.09
CA ASP A 40 14.92 -13.34 5.19
C ASP A 40 14.59 -12.47 3.97
N SER A 41 14.57 -11.16 4.18
CA SER A 41 14.29 -10.21 3.11
C SER A 41 15.07 -8.91 3.24
N ASP A 42 15.57 -8.40 2.11
CA ASP A 42 16.06 -7.03 1.99
C ASP A 42 14.91 -6.12 1.55
N VAL A 43 14.77 -4.97 2.20
CA VAL A 43 13.68 -4.04 1.90
C VAL A 43 14.23 -2.64 1.63
N ASP A 44 13.84 -2.06 0.50
CA ASP A 44 14.10 -0.67 0.15
C ASP A 44 12.79 0.14 0.16
N LEU A 45 12.69 1.10 1.06
CA LEU A 45 11.56 2.01 1.18
C LEU A 45 12.00 3.39 0.69
N ARG A 46 11.21 4.03 -0.17
CA ARG A 46 11.57 5.31 -0.79
C ARG A 46 10.33 6.19 -0.88
N ALA A 47 10.44 7.45 -0.49
CA ALA A 47 9.38 8.45 -0.64
C ALA A 47 9.94 9.77 -1.16
N ARG A 48 9.19 10.44 -2.03
CA ARG A 48 9.56 11.73 -2.62
C ARG A 48 8.37 12.64 -2.75
N ASP A 49 8.57 13.90 -2.32
CA ASP A 49 7.66 15.01 -2.57
C ASP A 49 8.22 15.88 -3.70
N VAL A 50 7.37 16.24 -4.66
CA VAL A 50 7.70 17.14 -5.78
C VAL A 50 6.60 18.16 -6.02
N VAL A 51 6.93 19.25 -6.71
CA VAL A 51 5.98 20.18 -7.30
C VAL A 51 6.23 20.31 -8.80
N ALA A 52 5.16 20.34 -9.60
CA ALA A 52 5.25 20.65 -11.03
C ALA A 52 5.29 22.17 -11.23
N ARG A 53 6.39 22.67 -11.81
CA ARG A 53 6.51 24.02 -12.36
C ARG A 53 6.80 23.90 -13.87
N ASP A 54 7.63 24.78 -14.41
CA ASP A 54 8.21 24.62 -15.75
C ASP A 54 8.99 23.30 -15.88
N ALA A 55 9.54 22.80 -14.76
CA ALA A 55 10.07 21.46 -14.59
C ALA A 55 9.59 20.87 -13.25
N VAL A 56 9.79 19.56 -13.03
CA VAL A 56 9.50 18.91 -11.75
C VAL A 56 10.60 19.27 -10.75
N GLU A 57 10.24 19.97 -9.68
CA GLU A 57 11.15 20.34 -8.59
C GLU A 57 10.99 19.37 -7.41
N VAL A 58 12.11 18.84 -6.90
CA VAL A 58 12.11 17.93 -5.74
C VAL A 58 12.10 18.74 -4.45
N LEU A 59 11.05 18.56 -3.64
CA LEU A 59 10.88 19.23 -2.35
C LEU A 59 11.48 18.42 -1.19
N GLY A 60 11.61 17.11 -1.34
CA GLY A 60 12.33 16.27 -0.40
C GLY A 60 12.19 14.78 -0.64
N GLU A 61 13.20 14.04 -0.19
CA GLU A 61 13.28 12.59 -0.31
C GLU A 61 13.56 11.92 1.04
N THR A 62 13.09 10.68 1.19
CA THR A 62 13.40 9.82 2.31
C THR A 62 13.59 8.40 1.79
N ARG A 63 14.72 7.78 2.15
CA ARG A 63 14.99 6.36 1.88
C ARG A 63 15.22 5.64 3.19
N ILE A 64 14.73 4.41 3.29
CA ILE A 64 15.08 3.45 4.34
C ILE A 64 15.54 2.18 3.65
N ARG A 65 16.64 1.60 4.12
CA ARG A 65 16.99 0.22 3.78
C ARG A 65 16.98 -0.61 5.04
N ALA A 66 16.49 -1.83 4.95
CA ALA A 66 16.48 -2.73 6.08
C ALA A 66 16.71 -4.17 5.64
N HIS A 67 17.32 -4.95 6.53
CA HIS A 67 17.34 -6.41 6.44
C HIS A 67 16.39 -6.96 7.49
N LEU A 68 15.51 -7.88 7.08
CA LEU A 68 14.62 -8.60 7.97
C LEU A 68 15.03 -10.07 8.02
N SER A 69 15.19 -10.63 9.22
CA SER A 69 15.19 -12.07 9.42
C SER A 69 13.86 -12.52 10.01
N GLN A 70 13.16 -13.41 9.32
CA GLN A 70 11.84 -13.89 9.73
C GLN A 70 10.86 -12.74 10.06
N GLY A 71 10.92 -11.64 9.29
CA GLY A 71 10.13 -10.42 9.49
C GLY A 71 10.55 -9.54 10.68
N VAL A 72 11.70 -9.79 11.30
CA VAL A 72 12.28 -8.99 12.39
C VAL A 72 13.44 -8.15 11.86
N ILE A 73 13.48 -6.87 12.22
CA ILE A 73 14.50 -5.93 11.73
C ILE A 73 15.86 -6.27 12.36
N GLU A 74 16.81 -6.70 11.54
CA GLU A 74 18.20 -6.94 11.96
C GLU A 74 19.13 -5.77 11.63
N SER A 75 18.84 -5.06 10.54
CA SER A 75 19.50 -3.81 10.20
C SER A 75 18.49 -2.82 9.64
N ILE A 76 18.71 -1.54 9.90
CA ILE A 76 17.91 -0.45 9.36
C ILE A 76 18.79 0.80 9.21
N GLU A 77 18.75 1.43 8.06
CA GLU A 77 19.41 2.70 7.78
C GLU A 77 18.45 3.64 7.06
N SER A 78 18.66 4.95 7.22
CA SER A 78 17.86 5.97 6.54
C SER A 78 18.71 7.07 5.92
N ALA A 79 18.18 7.66 4.85
CA ALA A 79 18.69 8.87 4.23
C ALA A 79 17.54 9.87 4.05
N PRO A 80 17.60 11.07 4.66
CA PRO A 80 18.59 11.52 5.65
C PRO A 80 18.65 10.61 6.88
N ARG A 81 19.82 10.55 7.54
CA ARG A 81 19.99 9.66 8.70
C ARG A 81 19.13 10.11 9.87
N ASP A 82 18.29 9.20 10.35
CA ASP A 82 17.52 9.32 11.58
C ASP A 82 17.92 8.24 12.58
N GLY A 83 18.78 8.60 13.54
CA GLY A 83 19.28 7.67 14.57
C GLY A 83 18.19 7.12 15.51
N ARG A 84 16.97 7.68 15.49
CA ARG A 84 15.85 7.12 16.27
C ARG A 84 15.45 5.75 15.74
N LEU A 85 15.67 5.46 14.45
CA LEU A 85 15.33 4.18 13.82
C LEU A 85 16.14 3.01 14.37
N ASP A 86 17.31 3.24 14.96
CA ASP A 86 18.12 2.20 15.63
C ASP A 86 17.32 1.50 16.73
N ARG A 87 16.31 2.17 17.32
CA ARG A 87 15.41 1.58 18.33
C ARG A 87 14.38 0.60 17.76
N LEU A 88 14.28 0.46 16.43
CA LEU A 88 13.44 -0.53 15.77
C LEU A 88 14.18 -1.87 15.55
N LEU A 89 15.49 -1.94 15.79
CA LEU A 89 16.23 -3.20 15.75
C LEU A 89 15.59 -4.23 16.71
N GLY A 90 15.41 -5.46 16.23
CA GLY A 90 14.70 -6.52 16.94
C GLY A 90 13.17 -6.39 16.93
N SER A 91 12.60 -5.34 16.33
CA SER A 91 11.15 -5.21 16.17
C SER A 91 10.65 -5.99 14.96
N ARG A 92 9.49 -6.63 15.10
CA ARG A 92 8.79 -7.29 14.00
C ARG A 92 8.00 -6.27 13.17
N VAL A 93 8.17 -6.31 11.84
CA VAL A 93 7.32 -5.56 10.91
C VAL A 93 6.03 -6.33 10.70
N GLY A 94 4.97 -5.94 11.42
CA GLY A 94 3.72 -6.70 11.47
C GLY A 94 2.80 -6.20 12.58
N PRO A 95 2.04 -7.11 13.24
CA PRO A 95 1.20 -6.75 14.38
C PRO A 95 1.95 -5.94 15.44
N GLY A 96 1.37 -4.82 15.86
CA GLY A 96 1.97 -3.91 16.85
C GLY A 96 3.00 -2.91 16.32
N PHE A 97 3.55 -3.10 15.12
CA PHE A 97 4.62 -2.24 14.58
C PHE A 97 4.20 -0.76 14.47
N ARG A 98 3.01 -0.48 13.93
CA ARG A 98 2.46 0.90 13.85
C ARG A 98 2.36 1.58 15.22
N SER A 99 2.03 0.83 16.27
CA SER A 99 1.97 1.36 17.64
C SER A 99 3.38 1.66 18.18
N ALA A 100 4.35 0.78 17.91
CA ALA A 100 5.74 1.00 18.26
C ALA A 100 6.31 2.25 17.57
N VAL A 101 6.06 2.40 16.26
CA VAL A 101 6.43 3.60 15.48
C VAL A 101 5.81 4.86 16.09
N GLY A 102 4.51 4.84 16.41
CA GLY A 102 3.84 6.00 17.02
C GLY A 102 4.42 6.42 18.37
N LYS A 103 4.87 5.46 19.19
CA LYS A 103 5.55 5.74 20.47
C LYS A 103 6.98 6.25 20.27
N LEU A 104 7.71 5.70 19.29
CA LEU A 104 9.10 6.04 19.01
C LEU A 104 9.24 7.41 18.35
N LEU A 105 8.32 7.74 17.44
CA LEU A 105 8.38 8.90 16.56
C LEU A 105 7.13 9.79 16.74
N PRO A 106 6.93 10.38 17.94
CA PRO A 106 5.76 11.21 18.21
C PRO A 106 5.71 12.42 17.26
N GLY A 107 4.52 12.72 16.76
CA GLY A 107 4.29 13.85 15.85
C GLY A 107 4.53 13.56 14.37
N GLU A 108 5.23 12.48 14.00
CA GLU A 108 5.47 12.17 12.57
C GLU A 108 4.16 11.88 11.82
N ALA A 109 3.21 11.20 12.48
CA ALA A 109 1.89 10.94 11.93
C ALA A 109 1.08 12.23 11.72
N GLN A 110 1.12 13.14 12.69
CA GLN A 110 0.43 14.44 12.65
C GLN A 110 1.03 15.36 11.59
N ARG A 111 2.35 15.32 11.39
CA ARG A 111 3.02 16.04 10.30
C ARG A 111 2.82 15.39 8.94
N ALA A 112 2.22 14.20 8.89
CA ALA A 112 2.13 13.37 7.70
C ALA A 112 3.47 13.30 6.96
N SER A 113 4.54 12.94 7.68
CA SER A 113 5.88 12.97 7.10
C SER A 113 6.12 11.81 6.13
N ARG A 114 7.07 11.99 5.21
CA ARG A 114 7.56 10.93 4.32
C ARG A 114 8.07 9.71 5.12
N LEU A 115 8.77 9.94 6.23
CA LEU A 115 9.22 8.87 7.13
C LEU A 115 8.04 8.09 7.72
N HIS A 116 7.00 8.78 8.20
CA HIS A 116 5.81 8.12 8.72
C HIS A 116 5.10 7.30 7.64
N LEU A 117 4.93 7.85 6.43
CA LEU A 117 4.34 7.11 5.30
C LEU A 117 5.05 5.77 5.09
N LEU A 118 6.39 5.80 4.99
CA LEU A 118 7.17 4.58 4.74
C LEU A 118 6.99 3.56 5.86
N LEU A 119 7.12 3.96 7.12
CA LEU A 119 7.00 3.03 8.25
C LEU A 119 5.57 2.50 8.47
N ASP A 120 4.55 3.32 8.22
CA ASP A 120 3.15 2.93 8.36
C ASP A 120 2.71 1.95 7.25
N ASP A 121 3.18 2.18 6.03
CA ASP A 121 2.81 1.39 4.86
C ASP A 121 3.63 0.09 4.75
N TRP A 122 4.81 0.04 5.37
CA TRP A 122 5.67 -1.16 5.42
C TRP A 122 4.95 -2.36 6.01
N VAL A 123 4.06 -2.17 6.99
CA VAL A 123 3.28 -3.27 7.58
C VAL A 123 2.41 -3.96 6.54
N GLY A 124 1.78 -3.21 5.65
CA GLY A 124 0.97 -3.81 4.60
C GLY A 124 1.85 -4.39 3.48
N ALA A 125 2.98 -3.77 3.15
CA ALA A 125 3.92 -4.34 2.18
C ALA A 125 4.50 -5.69 2.66
N ALA A 126 4.83 -5.79 3.95
CA ALA A 126 5.30 -7.02 4.59
C ALA A 126 4.20 -8.09 4.71
N LEU A 127 2.92 -7.70 4.81
CA LEU A 127 1.81 -8.64 4.77
C LEU A 127 1.69 -9.26 3.37
N VAL A 128 1.71 -8.43 2.33
CA VAL A 128 1.51 -8.89 0.95
C VAL A 128 2.77 -9.57 0.39
N SER A 129 3.95 -9.35 0.96
CA SER A 129 5.16 -10.06 0.53
C SER A 129 5.09 -11.58 0.69
N GLY A 130 4.20 -12.08 1.55
CA GLY A 130 3.86 -13.51 1.64
C GLY A 130 3.32 -14.10 0.34
N TYR A 131 2.75 -13.28 -0.56
CA TYR A 131 2.32 -13.71 -1.89
C TYR A 131 3.49 -14.26 -2.72
N ALA A 132 4.67 -13.64 -2.68
CA ALA A 132 5.83 -14.13 -3.43
C ALA A 132 6.29 -15.51 -2.96
N VAL A 133 6.29 -15.73 -1.63
CA VAL A 133 6.61 -17.04 -1.02
C VAL A 133 5.60 -18.09 -1.45
N GLN A 134 4.30 -17.76 -1.38
CA GLN A 134 3.23 -18.64 -1.81
C GLN A 134 3.34 -18.97 -3.31
N HIS A 135 3.53 -17.96 -4.17
CA HIS A 135 3.68 -18.13 -5.61
C HIS A 135 4.84 -19.05 -5.94
N ALA A 136 6.02 -18.82 -5.33
CA ALA A 136 7.18 -19.67 -5.53
C ALA A 136 6.93 -21.13 -5.09
N ALA A 137 6.29 -21.34 -3.94
CA ALA A 137 5.96 -22.67 -3.44
C ALA A 137 5.04 -23.44 -4.40
N ILE A 138 4.01 -22.77 -4.92
CA ILE A 138 3.08 -23.35 -5.90
C ILE A 138 3.80 -23.72 -7.21
N VAL A 139 4.63 -22.83 -7.74
CA VAL A 139 5.38 -23.06 -8.99
C VAL A 139 6.33 -24.25 -8.84
N LEU A 140 6.95 -24.40 -7.67
CA LEU A 140 7.86 -25.50 -7.37
C LEU A 140 7.16 -26.80 -6.97
N GLY A 141 5.83 -26.77 -6.73
CA GLY A 141 5.06 -27.93 -6.25
C GLY A 141 5.44 -28.35 -4.83
N VAL A 142 5.84 -27.40 -3.99
CA VAL A 142 6.26 -27.61 -2.58
C VAL A 142 5.35 -26.88 -1.60
N GLU A 143 4.15 -26.48 -2.02
CA GLU A 143 3.19 -25.83 -1.16
C GLU A 143 2.82 -26.70 0.05
N GLU A 144 2.83 -26.09 1.24
CA GLU A 144 2.42 -26.75 2.46
C GLU A 144 0.93 -26.55 2.72
N LYS A 145 0.30 -27.56 3.33
CA LYS A 145 -1.06 -27.44 3.84
C LYS A 145 -1.12 -26.43 4.98
N LEU A 146 -2.19 -25.66 4.99
CA LEU A 146 -2.53 -24.77 6.08
C LEU A 146 -2.72 -25.57 7.39
N PRO A 147 -2.20 -25.07 8.52
CA PRO A 147 -2.53 -25.63 9.82
C PRO A 147 -4.05 -25.61 10.05
N ALA A 148 -4.55 -26.60 10.78
CA ALA A 148 -5.98 -26.71 11.09
C ALA A 148 -6.55 -25.41 11.69
N GLY A 149 -7.75 -25.01 11.24
CA GLY A 149 -8.43 -23.79 11.69
C GLY A 149 -7.84 -22.47 11.18
N THR A 150 -6.85 -22.51 10.28
CA THR A 150 -6.29 -21.28 9.68
C THR A 150 -7.30 -20.58 8.78
N ALA A 151 -8.05 -21.31 7.95
CA ALA A 151 -9.11 -20.73 7.12
C ALA A 151 -10.20 -20.04 7.96
N ASP A 152 -10.59 -20.62 9.11
CA ASP A 152 -11.58 -20.00 10.01
C ASP A 152 -11.06 -18.73 10.68
N ARG A 153 -9.77 -18.67 11.02
CA ARG A 153 -9.14 -17.45 11.56
C ARG A 153 -8.99 -16.34 10.53
N MET A 154 -8.91 -16.70 9.24
CA MET A 154 -8.83 -15.75 8.13
C MET A 154 -10.21 -15.19 7.75
N ALA A 155 -11.28 -15.94 8.03
CA ALA A 155 -12.64 -15.51 7.74
C ALA A 155 -12.99 -14.23 8.51
N GLY A 156 -13.64 -13.30 7.82
CA GLY A 156 -14.10 -12.02 8.35
C GLY A 156 -13.07 -10.89 8.34
N ILE A 157 -11.82 -11.10 7.88
CA ILE A 157 -10.80 -10.04 7.85
C ILE A 157 -11.24 -8.84 7.00
N CYS A 158 -11.78 -9.11 5.81
CA CYS A 158 -12.23 -8.10 4.86
C CYS A 158 -13.24 -8.70 3.87
N ALA A 159 -13.75 -7.92 2.91
CA ALA A 159 -14.73 -8.39 1.92
C ALA A 159 -14.27 -9.63 1.14
N GLY A 160 -13.01 -9.67 0.68
CA GLY A 160 -12.44 -10.84 -0.01
C GLY A 160 -12.23 -12.07 0.88
N PHE A 161 -12.42 -11.90 2.18
CA PHE A 161 -12.27 -12.91 3.21
C PHE A 161 -13.59 -13.09 3.97
N ALA A 162 -14.73 -12.68 3.41
CA ALA A 162 -16.02 -12.93 4.03
C ALA A 162 -16.19 -14.44 4.30
N PRO A 163 -16.89 -14.85 5.38
CA PRO A 163 -17.08 -16.27 5.68
C PRO A 163 -17.61 -17.11 4.51
N GLU A 164 -18.40 -16.49 3.64
CA GLU A 164 -19.00 -17.03 2.42
C GLU A 164 -18.18 -16.78 1.14
N ALA A 165 -17.04 -16.10 1.22
CA ALA A 165 -16.20 -15.78 0.06
C ALA A 165 -15.54 -17.03 -0.52
N SER A 166 -15.36 -17.03 -1.83
CA SER A 166 -14.81 -18.13 -2.60
C SER A 166 -13.42 -18.57 -2.13
N LEU A 167 -12.57 -17.61 -1.70
CA LEU A 167 -11.27 -17.92 -1.11
C LEU A 167 -11.40 -18.75 0.17
N ILE A 168 -12.35 -18.43 1.05
CA ILE A 168 -12.52 -19.13 2.32
C ILE A 168 -13.05 -20.54 2.08
N ASP A 169 -14.02 -20.71 1.17
CA ASP A 169 -14.51 -22.04 0.78
C ASP A 169 -13.38 -22.90 0.18
N TYR A 170 -12.59 -22.33 -0.74
CA TYR A 170 -11.44 -23.02 -1.33
C TYR A 170 -10.43 -23.45 -0.26
N ALA A 171 -10.06 -22.54 0.64
CA ALA A 171 -9.10 -22.82 1.70
C ALA A 171 -9.58 -23.92 2.66
N LYS A 172 -10.88 -23.96 2.96
CA LYS A 172 -11.49 -25.02 3.79
C LYS A 172 -11.52 -26.38 3.09
N ARG A 173 -11.72 -26.39 1.77
CA ARG A 173 -11.85 -27.61 0.99
C ARG A 173 -10.51 -28.27 0.67
N TYR A 174 -9.48 -27.45 0.45
CA TYR A 174 -8.20 -27.92 -0.09
C TYR A 174 -7.03 -27.74 0.88
N ASP A 175 -7.25 -27.16 2.06
CA ASP A 175 -6.22 -26.81 3.05
C ASP A 175 -5.10 -25.92 2.48
N VAL A 176 -5.37 -25.12 1.45
CA VAL A 176 -4.38 -24.23 0.82
C VAL A 176 -5.04 -22.92 0.41
N ILE A 177 -4.29 -21.81 0.48
CA ILE A 177 -4.77 -20.53 -0.04
C ILE A 177 -4.64 -20.58 -1.57
N PRO A 178 -5.71 -20.29 -2.33
CA PRO A 178 -5.59 -20.18 -3.78
C PRO A 178 -4.72 -18.96 -4.13
N SER A 179 -4.22 -18.93 -5.36
CA SER A 179 -3.47 -17.80 -5.91
C SER A 179 -4.03 -17.44 -7.28
N VAL A 180 -3.94 -16.18 -7.67
CA VAL A 180 -4.40 -15.69 -8.97
C VAL A 180 -3.22 -15.11 -9.72
N HIS A 181 -3.08 -15.45 -11.00
CA HIS A 181 -2.17 -14.73 -11.89
C HIS A 181 -2.82 -13.42 -12.31
N GLY A 182 -2.30 -12.31 -11.77
CA GLY A 182 -2.72 -10.99 -12.20
C GLY A 182 -2.21 -10.62 -13.60
N PRO A 183 -2.72 -9.52 -14.19
CA PRO A 183 -2.24 -9.01 -15.46
C PRO A 183 -0.79 -8.52 -15.32
N VAL A 184 -0.08 -8.50 -16.45
CA VAL A 184 1.23 -7.86 -16.57
C VAL A 184 1.12 -6.40 -16.12
N ALA A 185 2.03 -5.98 -15.25
CA ALA A 185 2.09 -4.64 -14.71
C ALA A 185 2.57 -3.65 -15.78
N PRO A 186 1.76 -2.64 -16.16
CA PRO A 186 2.26 -1.54 -16.99
C PRO A 186 3.37 -0.76 -16.26
N PRO A 187 4.32 -0.14 -16.97
CA PRO A 187 5.35 0.70 -16.35
C PRO A 187 4.76 1.80 -15.46
N LEU A 188 5.50 2.17 -14.41
CA LEU A 188 5.15 3.28 -13.52
C LEU A 188 5.91 4.55 -13.92
N ASP A 189 5.21 5.54 -14.47
CA ASP A 189 5.80 6.84 -14.81
C ASP A 189 5.71 7.85 -13.66
N GLY A 190 6.56 8.88 -13.69
CA GLY A 190 6.52 10.00 -12.74
C GLY A 190 6.94 9.64 -11.31
N LEU A 191 7.64 8.52 -11.16
CA LEU A 191 8.18 7.99 -9.91
C LEU A 191 9.55 8.60 -9.58
N HIS A 192 9.96 8.49 -8.32
CA HIS A 192 11.36 8.68 -7.93
C HIS A 192 12.26 7.57 -8.50
N PRO A 193 13.58 7.77 -8.53
CA PRO A 193 14.49 6.71 -8.96
C PRO A 193 14.26 5.44 -8.12
N VAL A 194 13.92 4.36 -8.81
CA VAL A 194 13.78 3.03 -8.23
C VAL A 194 14.65 2.07 -9.01
N ASP A 195 15.28 1.16 -8.29
CA ASP A 195 16.01 0.06 -8.90
C ASP A 195 15.01 -0.93 -9.52
N ALA A 196 15.47 -1.73 -10.49
CA ALA A 196 14.65 -2.80 -11.02
C ALA A 196 14.26 -3.77 -9.89
N LEU A 197 13.01 -4.22 -9.88
CA LEU A 197 12.56 -5.25 -8.95
C LEU A 197 13.37 -6.52 -9.24
N ARG A 198 13.83 -7.22 -8.20
CA ARG A 198 14.55 -8.50 -8.35
C ARG A 198 13.56 -9.64 -8.45
N ALA A 199 13.97 -10.76 -9.06
CA ALA A 199 13.16 -11.97 -9.18
C ALA A 199 12.59 -12.39 -7.82
N HIS A 200 11.33 -12.83 -7.83
CA HIS A 200 10.54 -13.17 -6.63
C HIS A 200 10.32 -11.98 -5.67
N GLY A 201 10.57 -10.76 -6.13
CA GLY A 201 10.38 -9.54 -5.37
C GLY A 201 8.94 -9.06 -5.40
N MET A 202 8.59 -8.28 -4.38
CA MET A 202 7.30 -7.61 -4.25
C MET A 202 7.50 -6.11 -4.20
N ARG A 203 6.65 -5.36 -4.90
CA ARG A 203 6.65 -3.91 -4.89
C ARG A 203 5.30 -3.40 -4.47
N ARG A 204 5.29 -2.56 -3.44
CA ARG A 204 4.18 -1.66 -3.15
C ARG A 204 4.51 -0.29 -3.69
N PHE A 205 3.60 0.29 -4.45
CA PHE A 205 3.69 1.63 -5.02
C PHE A 205 2.51 2.49 -4.58
N ARG A 206 2.81 3.75 -4.24
CA ARG A 206 1.82 4.81 -4.07
C ARG A 206 2.19 6.08 -4.83
N ARG A 207 1.16 6.75 -5.32
CA ARG A 207 1.19 8.14 -5.78
C ARG A 207 0.01 8.87 -5.18
N LEU A 208 0.24 10.08 -4.69
CA LEU A 208 -0.78 11.01 -4.23
C LEU A 208 -0.48 12.39 -4.81
N ASP A 209 -1.41 12.86 -5.64
CA ASP A 209 -1.34 14.15 -6.31
C ASP A 209 -2.35 15.10 -5.67
N LEU A 210 -1.90 16.31 -5.35
CA LEU A 210 -2.72 17.46 -4.96
C LEU A 210 -2.68 18.48 -6.10
N VAL A 211 -3.83 18.67 -6.74
CA VAL A 211 -4.03 19.60 -7.87
C VAL A 211 -4.07 21.04 -7.33
N PRO A 212 -3.72 22.08 -8.13
CA PRO A 212 -3.93 23.48 -7.74
C PRO A 212 -5.33 23.73 -7.15
N ALA A 213 -5.38 24.60 -6.14
CA ALA A 213 -6.64 24.98 -5.53
C ALA A 213 -7.42 25.96 -6.42
N GLU A 214 -8.74 25.81 -6.42
CA GLU A 214 -9.70 26.78 -6.93
C GLU A 214 -10.50 27.31 -5.73
N GLY A 215 -10.15 28.50 -5.25
CA GLY A 215 -10.66 29.02 -3.98
C GLY A 215 -10.24 28.13 -2.81
N ASP A 216 -11.22 27.71 -1.99
CA ASP A 216 -11.00 26.83 -0.83
C ASP A 216 -11.11 25.33 -1.17
N SER A 217 -11.09 24.95 -2.45
CA SER A 217 -11.21 23.56 -2.88
C SER A 217 -9.98 23.13 -3.67
N ALA A 218 -9.43 21.95 -3.37
CA ALA A 218 -8.38 21.33 -4.16
C ALA A 218 -8.72 19.88 -4.51
N GLY A 219 -8.51 19.51 -5.77
CA GLY A 219 -8.65 18.12 -6.21
C GLY A 219 -7.45 17.27 -5.77
N PHE A 220 -7.68 15.97 -5.60
CA PHE A 220 -6.61 15.01 -5.40
C PHE A 220 -6.82 13.71 -6.19
N GLN A 221 -5.73 13.02 -6.47
CA GLN A 221 -5.72 11.68 -7.07
C GLN A 221 -4.70 10.80 -6.35
N ALA A 222 -5.13 9.62 -5.94
CA ALA A 222 -4.30 8.59 -5.35
C ALA A 222 -4.28 7.35 -6.25
N HIS A 223 -3.13 6.70 -6.35
CA HIS A 223 -2.93 5.45 -7.07
C HIS A 223 -2.11 4.53 -6.18
N PHE A 224 -2.63 3.33 -5.96
CA PHE A 224 -2.00 2.28 -5.18
C PHE A 224 -1.85 1.03 -6.03
N ARG A 225 -0.69 0.36 -5.96
CA ARG A 225 -0.43 -0.92 -6.62
C ARG A 225 0.46 -1.79 -5.75
N ASP A 226 0.09 -3.05 -5.56
CA ASP A 226 0.98 -4.13 -5.14
C ASP A 226 1.24 -5.04 -6.34
N SER A 227 2.51 -5.33 -6.62
CA SER A 227 2.96 -6.19 -7.72
C SER A 227 4.04 -7.17 -7.29
N HIS A 228 4.16 -8.26 -8.06
CA HIS A 228 5.11 -9.35 -7.86
C HIS A 228 5.90 -9.58 -9.16
N LEU A 229 7.22 -9.65 -9.08
CA LEU A 229 8.07 -10.13 -10.17
C LEU A 229 8.33 -11.61 -9.98
N ASP A 230 7.95 -12.45 -10.93
CA ASP A 230 8.22 -13.88 -10.86
C ASP A 230 9.70 -14.24 -11.16
N GLY A 231 9.99 -15.54 -11.21
CA GLY A 231 11.33 -16.06 -11.50
C GLY A 231 11.77 -15.90 -12.96
N GLU A 232 10.82 -15.62 -13.87
CA GLU A 232 11.07 -15.37 -15.28
C GLU A 232 11.22 -13.87 -15.59
N GLY A 233 11.02 -13.01 -14.59
CA GLY A 233 11.14 -11.57 -14.72
C GLY A 233 9.86 -10.89 -15.24
N VAL A 234 8.70 -11.54 -15.11
CA VAL A 234 7.40 -10.94 -15.46
C VAL A 234 6.77 -10.32 -14.21
N GLU A 235 6.56 -9.01 -14.23
CA GLU A 235 5.90 -8.29 -13.14
C GLU A 235 4.39 -8.34 -13.34
N THR A 236 3.65 -8.87 -12.37
CA THR A 236 2.19 -8.96 -12.39
C THR A 236 1.58 -8.25 -11.19
N ILE A 237 0.36 -7.74 -11.34
CA ILE A 237 -0.32 -6.96 -10.29
C ILE A 237 -1.18 -7.86 -9.41
N VAL A 238 -1.07 -7.71 -8.09
CA VAL A 238 -1.91 -8.42 -7.12
C VAL A 238 -3.09 -7.55 -6.68
N HIS A 239 -2.81 -6.28 -6.35
CA HIS A 239 -3.83 -5.31 -5.95
C HIS A 239 -3.59 -3.98 -6.65
N GLU A 240 -4.63 -3.32 -7.14
CA GLU A 240 -4.56 -1.97 -7.67
C GLU A 240 -5.88 -1.21 -7.48
N TYR A 241 -5.75 0.01 -6.94
CA TYR A 241 -6.84 0.96 -6.76
C TYR A 241 -6.43 2.34 -7.25
N THR A 242 -7.40 3.09 -7.76
CA THR A 242 -7.31 4.55 -7.87
C THR A 242 -8.37 5.20 -7.01
N VAL A 243 -8.06 6.34 -6.41
CA VAL A 243 -9.01 7.12 -5.61
C VAL A 243 -8.89 8.58 -6.01
N ALA A 244 -9.98 9.24 -6.33
CA ALA A 244 -9.99 10.66 -6.65
C ALA A 244 -11.04 11.38 -5.80
N GLY A 245 -10.83 12.67 -5.57
CA GLY A 245 -11.75 13.45 -4.76
C GLY A 245 -11.33 14.90 -4.61
N THR A 246 -11.96 15.57 -3.66
CA THR A 246 -11.72 16.97 -3.34
C THR A 246 -11.56 17.16 -1.84
N VAL A 247 -10.73 18.13 -1.46
CA VAL A 247 -10.52 18.55 -0.08
C VAL A 247 -10.83 20.05 0.04
N ASP A 248 -11.57 20.41 1.09
CA ASP A 248 -11.68 21.80 1.53
C ASP A 248 -10.35 22.20 2.18
N THR A 249 -9.67 23.18 1.61
CA THR A 249 -8.31 23.54 2.01
C THR A 249 -8.25 24.40 3.27
N SER A 250 -9.37 25.04 3.64
CA SER A 250 -9.48 25.88 4.83
C SER A 250 -9.69 25.04 6.08
N THR A 251 -10.57 24.05 6.00
CA THR A 251 -10.93 23.12 7.09
C THR A 251 -10.14 21.82 7.04
N ARG A 252 -9.44 21.55 5.93
CA ARG A 252 -8.72 20.29 5.66
C ARG A 252 -9.64 19.07 5.73
N THR A 253 -10.81 19.18 5.12
CA THR A 253 -11.88 18.16 5.18
C THR A 253 -12.13 17.56 3.80
N ILE A 254 -12.26 16.24 3.72
CA ILE A 254 -12.63 15.57 2.46
C ILE A 254 -14.07 15.93 2.07
N THR A 255 -14.25 16.58 0.93
CA THR A 255 -15.58 17.02 0.45
C THR A 255 -16.19 16.03 -0.55
N SER A 256 -15.36 15.32 -1.31
CA SER A 256 -15.76 14.22 -2.19
C SER A 256 -14.70 13.13 -2.27
N VAL A 257 -15.12 11.90 -2.58
CA VAL A 257 -14.23 10.75 -2.77
C VAL A 257 -14.93 9.72 -3.65
N THR A 258 -14.20 9.20 -4.63
CA THR A 258 -14.58 8.07 -5.48
C THR A 258 -13.38 7.14 -5.57
N ALA A 259 -13.61 5.84 -5.39
CA ALA A 259 -12.59 4.81 -5.57
C ALA A 259 -12.96 3.95 -6.77
N ASP A 260 -11.96 3.55 -7.54
CA ASP A 260 -12.10 2.60 -8.64
C ASP A 260 -11.25 1.36 -8.33
N VAL A 261 -11.84 0.21 -8.57
CA VAL A 261 -11.17 -1.08 -8.54
C VAL A 261 -10.52 -1.32 -9.89
N ARG A 262 -9.22 -1.66 -9.89
CA ARG A 262 -8.47 -1.93 -11.12
C ARG A 262 -8.07 -3.40 -11.20
N VAL A 263 -7.26 -3.84 -10.23
CA VAL A 263 -6.83 -5.25 -10.14
C VAL A 263 -7.08 -5.75 -8.72
N LEU A 264 -7.78 -6.87 -8.55
CA LEU A 264 -7.96 -7.51 -7.25
C LEU A 264 -7.91 -9.03 -7.37
N PRO A 265 -7.45 -9.72 -6.31
CA PRO A 265 -7.29 -11.16 -6.38
C PRO A 265 -8.65 -11.87 -6.39
N TRP A 266 -9.67 -11.38 -5.67
CA TRP A 266 -10.93 -12.11 -5.47
C TRP A 266 -12.17 -11.35 -5.95
N GLN A 267 -13.12 -12.09 -6.50
CA GLN A 267 -14.38 -11.56 -7.05
C GLN A 267 -15.26 -10.85 -6.02
N GLU A 268 -15.11 -11.13 -4.73
CA GLU A 268 -15.84 -10.48 -3.64
C GLU A 268 -15.24 -9.14 -3.22
N CYS A 269 -13.94 -8.92 -3.50
CA CYS A 269 -13.25 -7.69 -3.08
C CYS A 269 -13.90 -6.38 -3.56
N PRO A 270 -14.46 -6.28 -4.80
CA PRO A 270 -15.20 -5.09 -5.24
C PRO A 270 -16.38 -4.71 -4.35
N GLY A 271 -16.98 -5.67 -3.61
CA GLY A 271 -18.08 -5.38 -2.67
C GLY A 271 -17.70 -4.39 -1.56
N ALA A 272 -16.40 -4.20 -1.29
CA ALA A 272 -15.90 -3.23 -0.33
C ALA A 272 -15.85 -1.79 -0.85
N ILE A 273 -15.92 -1.55 -2.17
CA ILE A 273 -15.55 -0.26 -2.78
C ILE A 273 -16.35 0.93 -2.22
N GLY A 274 -17.63 0.70 -1.90
CA GLY A 274 -18.52 1.70 -1.34
C GLY A 274 -18.10 2.20 0.05
N SER A 275 -17.23 1.48 0.77
CA SER A 275 -16.70 1.94 2.06
C SER A 275 -15.88 3.23 1.92
N ALA A 276 -15.32 3.50 0.74
CA ALA A 276 -14.57 4.73 0.47
C ALA A 276 -15.41 5.99 0.77
N HIS A 277 -16.71 6.00 0.47
CA HIS A 277 -17.56 7.16 0.72
C HIS A 277 -17.65 7.58 2.19
N ARG A 278 -17.35 6.66 3.14
CA ARG A 278 -17.38 6.96 4.57
C ARG A 278 -16.34 7.99 5.00
N VAL A 279 -15.27 8.21 4.21
CA VAL A 279 -14.26 9.24 4.53
C VAL A 279 -14.72 10.67 4.22
N ARG A 280 -15.83 10.84 3.49
CA ARG A 280 -16.40 12.17 3.23
C ARG A 280 -16.78 12.84 4.54
N GLY A 281 -16.38 14.09 4.71
CA GLY A 281 -16.58 14.87 5.92
C GLY A 281 -15.54 14.62 7.02
N MET A 282 -14.59 13.70 6.84
CA MET A 282 -13.47 13.53 7.76
C MET A 282 -12.41 14.60 7.53
N ALA A 283 -11.84 15.12 8.62
CA ALA A 283 -10.62 15.93 8.55
C ALA A 283 -9.41 15.05 8.20
N LEU A 284 -8.45 15.59 7.45
CA LEU A 284 -7.24 14.87 7.05
C LEU A 284 -6.46 14.30 8.24
N SER A 285 -6.43 15.04 9.36
CA SER A 285 -5.76 14.65 10.61
C SER A 285 -6.39 13.42 11.28
N GLU A 286 -7.68 13.18 11.08
CA GLU A 286 -8.46 12.11 11.72
C GLU A 286 -8.47 10.81 10.91
N LEU A 287 -8.29 10.91 9.58
CA LEU A 287 -8.43 9.80 8.64
C LEU A 287 -7.71 8.52 9.10
N ARG A 288 -6.46 8.63 9.55
CA ARG A 288 -5.67 7.47 9.95
C ARG A 288 -6.24 6.71 11.13
N GLU A 289 -6.70 7.45 12.14
CA GLU A 289 -7.25 6.87 13.35
C GLU A 289 -8.65 6.31 13.09
N ARG A 290 -9.51 7.12 12.47
CA ARG A 290 -10.89 6.72 12.14
C ARG A 290 -10.93 5.52 11.21
N ILE A 291 -10.11 5.48 10.16
CA ILE A 291 -10.08 4.31 9.27
C ILE A 291 -9.63 3.05 10.02
N ARG A 292 -8.63 3.16 10.91
CA ARG A 292 -8.18 2.02 11.71
C ARG A 292 -9.26 1.49 12.65
N GLY A 293 -10.08 2.37 13.22
CA GLY A 293 -11.14 2.00 14.18
C GLY A 293 -12.48 1.64 13.55
N GLU A 294 -12.86 2.27 12.44
CA GLU A 294 -14.20 2.22 11.87
C GLU A 294 -14.29 1.34 10.60
N PHE A 295 -13.18 1.13 9.90
CA PHE A 295 -13.15 0.37 8.65
C PHE A 295 -12.66 -1.05 8.93
N VAL A 296 -13.53 -1.84 9.55
CA VAL A 296 -13.22 -3.20 9.98
C VAL A 296 -14.18 -4.22 9.37
N GLY A 297 -13.71 -5.45 9.27
CA GLY A 297 -14.51 -6.59 8.84
C GLY A 297 -14.89 -6.56 7.36
N THR A 298 -15.94 -7.32 7.03
CA THR A 298 -16.34 -7.63 5.65
C THR A 298 -16.95 -6.46 4.88
N THR A 299 -17.25 -5.34 5.56
CA THR A 299 -17.82 -4.14 4.90
C THR A 299 -16.77 -3.28 4.19
N THR A 300 -15.50 -3.69 4.20
CA THR A 300 -14.39 -2.95 3.61
C THR A 300 -13.26 -3.89 3.15
N CYS A 301 -12.19 -3.33 2.58
CA CYS A 301 -10.98 -4.04 2.16
C CYS A 301 -9.76 -3.46 2.86
N THR A 302 -8.86 -4.32 3.36
CA THR A 302 -7.60 -3.91 4.00
C THR A 302 -6.75 -3.03 3.10
N HIS A 303 -6.67 -3.34 1.80
CA HIS A 303 -5.87 -2.59 0.82
C HIS A 303 -6.52 -1.24 0.45
N LEU A 304 -7.84 -1.20 0.36
CA LEU A 304 -8.57 0.06 0.18
C LEU A 304 -8.42 0.96 1.41
N ASN A 305 -8.53 0.40 2.63
CA ASN A 305 -8.32 1.13 3.87
C ASN A 305 -6.93 1.78 3.92
N ASP A 306 -5.87 1.03 3.61
CA ASP A 306 -4.51 1.58 3.59
C ASP A 306 -4.36 2.68 2.52
N THR A 307 -5.05 2.55 1.38
CA THR A 307 -5.11 3.61 0.36
C THR A 307 -5.82 4.87 0.85
N LEU A 308 -6.98 4.73 1.48
CA LEU A 308 -7.71 5.86 2.06
C LEU A 308 -6.93 6.54 3.20
N ARG A 309 -6.21 5.77 4.02
CA ARG A 309 -5.32 6.32 5.06
C ARG A 309 -4.17 7.14 4.48
N SER A 310 -3.68 6.80 3.29
CA SER A 310 -2.62 7.56 2.64
C SER A 310 -3.08 8.95 2.18
N ILE A 311 -4.38 9.17 1.96
CA ILE A 311 -4.95 10.49 1.58
C ILE A 311 -4.70 11.53 2.68
N ALA A 312 -4.52 11.12 3.93
CA ALA A 312 -4.13 12.02 5.02
C ALA A 312 -2.76 12.70 4.79
N ASP A 313 -1.94 12.23 3.84
CA ASP A 313 -0.72 12.93 3.41
C ASP A 313 -0.96 14.22 2.63
N LEU A 314 -2.20 14.46 2.16
CA LEU A 314 -2.59 15.76 1.62
C LEU A 314 -2.30 16.89 2.62
N ASP A 315 -2.32 16.62 3.92
CA ASP A 315 -2.05 17.64 4.94
C ASP A 315 -0.64 18.21 4.82
N ALA A 316 0.36 17.34 4.60
CA ALA A 316 1.73 17.75 4.34
C ALA A 316 1.87 18.48 3.00
N LEU A 317 1.17 18.02 1.95
CA LEU A 317 1.21 18.69 0.65
C LEU A 317 0.57 20.09 0.69
N LEU A 318 -0.51 20.27 1.44
CA LEU A 318 -1.13 21.57 1.69
C LEU A 318 -0.19 22.51 2.47
N ASN A 319 0.54 21.98 3.46
CA ASN A 319 1.55 22.76 4.19
C ASN A 319 2.70 23.19 3.27
N LEU A 320 3.20 22.30 2.41
CA LEU A 320 4.24 22.63 1.42
C LEU A 320 3.76 23.73 0.48
N ARG A 321 2.50 23.66 0.03
CA ARG A 321 1.89 24.70 -0.81
C ARG A 321 1.79 26.05 -0.12
N ALA A 322 1.44 26.08 1.16
CA ALA A 322 1.33 27.33 1.93
C ALA A 322 2.69 27.97 2.25
N GLY A 323 3.79 27.22 2.14
CA GLY A 323 5.15 27.70 2.38
C GLY A 323 5.88 28.19 1.13
N LEU A 324 5.28 28.06 -0.07
CA LEU A 324 5.80 28.58 -1.34
C LEU A 324 5.13 29.91 -1.70
#